data_AF-A0A956UP93-F1
#
_entry.id   AF-A0A956UP93-F1
#
_cell.length_a   1.000
_cell.length_b   1.000
_cell.length_c   1.000
_cell.angle_alpha   90.00
_cell.angle_beta   90.00
_cell.angle_gamma   90.00
#
_symmetry.space_group_name_H-M   'P 1'
#
loop_
_entity.id
_entity.type
_entity.pdbx_description
1 polymer ?
#
loop_
_entity_poly.entity_id
_entity_poly.type
_entity_poly.pdbx_seq_one_letter_code
_entity_poly.pdbx_strand_id
1 'polypeptide(L)' 'MGREQIAALIAVLEQQLKQGTDSVIQGTWKIDYDKGRNAFVFDKCENDGYCEERPSVVALDGSIIDKGGPLFG' A
#
# COMPACT_ATOMS: atom_id res chain seq x y z
N MET A 1 8.59 -11.47 -3.13
CA MET A 1 7.72 -11.92 -2.02
C MET A 1 7.69 -13.44 -1.98
N GLY A 2 7.62 -14.05 -0.80
CA GLY A 2 7.38 -15.50 -0.62
C GLY A 2 5.90 -15.80 -0.32
N ARG A 3 5.57 -17.08 -0.12
CA ARG A 3 4.19 -17.55 0.13
C ARG A 3 3.50 -16.81 1.29
N GLU A 4 4.21 -16.61 2.40
CA GLU A 4 3.67 -15.94 3.58
C GLU A 4 3.34 -14.47 3.29
N GLN A 5 4.22 -13.76 2.56
CA GLN A 5 3.97 -12.38 2.18
C GLN A 5 2.82 -12.27 1.17
N ILE A 6 2.64 -13.25 0.28
CA ILE A 6 1.48 -13.29 -0.63
C ILE A 6 0.20 -13.46 0.17
N ALA A 7 0.16 -14.39 1.14
CA ALA A 7 -1.01 -14.59 1.99
C ALA A 7 -1.33 -13.34 2.84
N ALA A 8 -0.31 -12.72 3.42
CA ALA A 8 -0.46 -11.47 4.16
C ALA A 8 -0.97 -10.33 3.25
N LEU A 9 -0.45 -10.22 2.02
CA LEU A 9 -0.92 -9.22 1.07
C LEU A 9 -2.40 -9.41 0.72
N ILE A 10 -2.85 -10.65 0.49
CA ILE A 10 -4.27 -10.95 0.24
C ILE A 10 -5.12 -10.49 1.42
N ALA A 11 -4.72 -10.82 2.65
CA ALA A 11 -5.45 -10.41 3.85
C ALA A 11 -5.53 -8.88 4.00
N VAL A 12 -4.44 -8.16 3.71
CA VAL A 12 -4.39 -6.69 3.69
C VAL A 12 -5.37 -6.14 2.65
N LEU A 13 -5.35 -6.67 1.43
CA LEU A 13 -6.24 -6.22 0.36
C LEU A 13 -7.73 -6.47 0.70
N GLU A 14 -8.05 -7.63 1.28
CA GLU A 14 -9.42 -7.94 1.74
C GLU A 14 -9.88 -7.01 2.87
N GLN A 15 -8.99 -6.67 3.81
CA GLN A 15 -9.30 -5.71 4.87
C GLN A 15 -9.55 -4.31 4.31
N GLN A 16 -8.70 -3.84 3.41
CA GLN A 16 -8.80 -2.52 2.79
C GLN A 16 -10.05 -2.42 1.90
N LEU A 17 -10.41 -3.50 1.19
CA LEU A 17 -11.65 -3.58 0.44
C LEU A 17 -12.89 -3.40 1.33
N LYS A 18 -12.88 -3.94 2.56
CA LYS A 18 -13.98 -3.77 3.54
C LYS A 18 -14.08 -2.35 4.09
N GLN A 19 -13.01 -1.55 4.02
CA GLN A 19 -13.01 -0.15 4.47
C GLN A 19 -13.65 0.82 3.47
N GLY A 20 -13.90 0.39 2.24
CA GLY A 20 -14.54 1.22 1.22
C GLY A 20 -13.75 2.51 0.95
N THR A 21 -14.38 3.66 1.11
CA THR A 21 -13.78 4.98 0.88
C THR A 21 -12.71 5.37 1.90
N ASP A 22 -12.65 4.70 3.05
CA ASP A 22 -11.63 4.95 4.08
C ASP A 22 -10.33 4.15 3.83
N SER A 23 -10.31 3.32 2.79
CA SER A 23 -9.11 2.58 2.35
C SER A 23 -7.98 3.55 2.00
N VAL A 24 -6.75 3.21 2.41
CA VAL A 24 -5.54 3.95 2.01
C VAL A 24 -4.95 3.47 0.68
N ILE A 25 -5.49 2.37 0.14
CA ILE A 25 -5.11 1.78 -1.14
C ILE A 25 -6.22 2.09 -2.14
N GLN A 26 -6.10 3.22 -2.83
CA GLN A 26 -7.07 3.69 -3.83
C GLN A 26 -6.38 3.89 -5.18
N GLY A 27 -7.15 3.74 -6.26
CA GLY A 27 -6.65 3.92 -7.62
C GLY A 27 -5.73 2.79 -8.09
N THR A 28 -4.76 3.14 -8.94
CA THR A 28 -3.76 2.21 -9.48
C THR A 28 -2.49 2.27 -8.65
N TRP A 29 -1.86 1.12 -8.44
CA TRP A 29 -0.67 1.03 -7.60
C TRP A 29 0.34 0.02 -8.14
N LYS A 30 1.59 0.18 -7.73
CA LYS A 30 2.62 -0.87 -7.72
C LYS A 30 2.86 -1.27 -6.27
N ILE A 31 2.94 -2.57 -6.01
CA ILE A 31 3.19 -3.07 -4.65
C ILE A 31 4.62 -3.57 -4.56
N ASP A 32 5.38 -2.95 -3.68
CA ASP A 32 6.67 -3.43 -3.25
C ASP A 32 6.58 -3.99 -1.83
N TYR A 33 7.35 -5.06 -1.58
CA TYR A 33 7.53 -5.60 -0.24
C TYR A 33 8.87 -5.14 0.33
N ASP A 34 8.81 -4.32 1.37
CA ASP A 34 9.99 -3.88 2.10
C ASP A 34 10.29 -4.86 3.24
N LYS A 35 11.36 -5.64 3.07
CA LYS A 35 11.81 -6.61 4.08
C LYS A 35 12.30 -5.96 5.37
N GLY A 36 12.89 -4.76 5.30
CA GLY A 36 13.41 -4.06 6.48
C GLY A 36 12.30 -3.52 7.36
N ARG A 37 11.21 -3.04 6.74
CA ARG A 37 10.00 -2.58 7.44
C ARG A 37 8.99 -3.68 7.72
N ASN A 38 9.14 -4.85 7.11
CA ASN A 38 8.13 -5.91 7.10
C ASN A 38 6.76 -5.32 6.73
N ALA A 39 6.71 -4.68 5.56
CA ALA A 39 5.56 -3.90 5.11
C ALA A 39 5.40 -3.90 3.59
N PHE A 40 4.16 -3.69 3.15
CA PHE A 40 3.80 -3.43 1.77
C PHE A 40 3.78 -1.92 1.52
N VAL A 41 4.47 -1.51 0.46
CA VAL A 41 4.49 -0.15 -0.04
C VAL A 41 3.61 -0.12 -1.27
N PHE A 42 2.50 0.61 -1.18
CA PHE A 42 1.58 0.84 -2.28
C PHE A 42 1.98 2.15 -2.94
N ASP A 43 2.85 2.03 -3.93
CA ASP A 43 3.30 3.15 -4.73
C ASP A 43 2.20 3.57 -5.71
N LYS A 44 1.84 4.86 -5.64
CA LYS A 44 0.76 5.47 -6.40
C LYS A 44 1.27 6.34 -7.56
N CYS A 45 2.56 6.26 -7.90
CA CYS A 45 3.08 6.96 -9.05
C CYS A 45 2.43 6.46 -10.35
N GLU A 46 1.95 7.41 -11.14
CA GLU A 46 1.44 7.19 -12.49
C GLU A 46 2.56 7.37 -13.53
N ASN A 47 2.20 7.29 -14.82
CA ASN A 47 3.07 7.34 -16.02
C ASN A 47 4.48 7.91 -15.82
N ASP A 48 5.50 7.11 -16.17
CA ASP A 48 6.92 7.50 -16.21
C ASP A 48 7.49 8.13 -14.91
N GLY A 49 6.93 7.74 -13.76
CA GLY A 49 7.47 8.13 -12.44
C GLY A 49 6.93 9.46 -11.91
N TYR A 50 5.86 9.99 -12.51
CA TYR A 50 5.14 11.10 -11.94
C TYR A 50 4.27 10.64 -10.78
N CYS A 51 4.48 11.24 -9.61
CA CYS A 51 3.76 10.89 -8.38
C CYS A 51 3.02 12.12 -7.90
N GLU A 52 1.69 12.05 -7.83
CA GLU A 52 0.88 13.09 -7.18
C GLU A 52 0.82 12.87 -5.66
N GLU A 53 0.99 11.62 -5.22
CA GLU A 53 0.91 11.21 -3.84
C GLU A 53 2.13 10.42 -3.37
N ARG A 54 2.44 10.56 -2.08
CA ARG A 54 3.32 9.66 -1.35
C ARG A 54 2.68 8.27 -1.26
N PRO A 55 3.50 7.20 -1.28
CA PRO A 55 2.98 5.85 -1.15
C PRO A 55 2.30 5.63 0.19
N SER A 56 1.29 4.77 0.20
CA SER A 56 0.73 4.23 1.44
C SER A 56 1.57 3.04 1.89
N VAL A 57 1.77 2.89 3.20
CA VAL A 57 2.58 1.80 3.76
C VAL A 57 1.75 1.03 4.79
N VAL A 58 1.60 -0.28 4.57
CA VAL A 58 0.79 -1.17 5.40
C VAL A 58 1.62 -2.36 5.85
N ALA A 59 1.66 -2.66 7.14
CA ALA A 59 2.36 -3.83 7.68
C ALA A 59 1.68 -5.15 7.29
N LEU A 60 2.37 -6.29 7.50
CA LEU A 60 1.79 -7.62 7.21
C LEU A 60 0.52 -7.93 8.00
N ASP A 61 0.35 -7.33 9.18
CA ASP A 61 -0.83 -7.52 10.03
C ASP A 61 -2.00 -6.60 9.64
N GLY A 62 -1.84 -5.78 8.59
CA GLY A 62 -2.86 -4.83 8.14
C GLY A 62 -2.86 -3.49 8.89
N SER A 63 -1.94 -3.28 9.83
CA SER A 63 -1.76 -1.97 10.45
C SER A 63 -1.20 -0.96 9.44
N ILE A 64 -1.76 0.24 9.43
CA ILE A 64 -1.32 1.32 8.54
C ILE A 64 -0.12 2.02 9.19
N ILE A 65 1.04 1.93 8.55
CA ILE A 65 2.27 2.59 8.98
C ILE A 65 2.30 4.03 8.47
N ASP A 66 1.92 4.24 7.21
CA ASP A 66 1.76 5.56 6.60
C ASP A 66 0.52 5.54 5.70
N LYS A 67 -0.33 6.55 5.81
CA LYS A 67 -1.52 6.69 4.98
C LYS A 67 -1.19 7.21 3.57
N GLY A 68 0.05 7.64 3.33
CA GLY A 68 0.42 8.33 2.09
C GLY A 68 -0.23 9.71 2.00
N GLY A 69 -0.55 10.13 0.79
CA GLY A 69 -1.29 11.38 0.51
C GLY A 69 -0.50 12.37 -0.33
N PRO A 70 -1.11 13.52 -0.72
CA PRO A 70 -0.57 14.42 -1.72
C PRO A 70 0.84 14.92 -1.38
N LEU A 71 1.70 14.98 -2.39
CA LEU A 71 3.04 15.57 -2.28
C LEU A 71 3.00 17.11 -2.26
N PHE A 72 1.97 17.69 -2.85
CA PHE A 72 1.73 19.13 -2.90
C PHE A 72 0.37 19.44 -2.28
N GLY A 73 0.39 20.08 -1.10
CA GLY A 73 -0.79 20.48 -0.34
C GLY A 73 -0.44 21.57 0.66
#